data_AF-A0AB35YG31-F1
#
_entry.id   AF-A0AB35YG31-F1
#
_cell.length_a   1.000
_cell.length_b   1.000
_cell.length_c   1.000
_cell.angle_alpha   90.00
_cell.angle_beta   90.00
_cell.angle_gamma   90.00
#
_symmetry.space_group_name_H-M   'P 1'
#
loop_
_entity.id
_entity.type
_entity.pdbx_description
1 polymer ?
#
loop_
_entity_poly.entity_id
_entity_poly.type
_entity_poly.pdbx_seq_one_letter_code
_entity_poly.pdbx_strand_id
1 'polypeptide(L)'
;MTSITTTCREISELLPTAQAACRLLFQECFKAGIKNVFITETYRSQERQKYLYAQGRNRPGQIVTWTLDSNHKSRLAWGIAVGPENN
;
A
#
# COMPACT_ATOMS: atom_id res chain seq x y z
N MET A 1 6.37 -0.35 -15.87
CA MET A 1 5.13 -1.15 -15.76
C MET A 1 5.00 -1.61 -14.32
N THR A 2 3.80 -1.55 -13.73
CA THR A 2 3.59 -2.08 -12.38
C THR A 2 3.44 -3.59 -12.40
N SER A 3 4.11 -4.27 -11.47
CA SER A 3 4.01 -5.73 -11.31
C SER A 3 2.61 -6.12 -10.85
N ILE A 4 2.06 -7.23 -11.36
CA ILE A 4 0.80 -7.80 -10.88
C ILE A 4 0.97 -8.67 -9.62
N THR A 5 2.18 -9.18 -9.37
CA THR A 5 2.49 -10.08 -8.25
C THR A 5 3.22 -9.39 -7.09
N THR A 6 3.97 -8.33 -7.36
CA THR A 6 4.79 -7.63 -6.36
C THR A 6 4.09 -6.34 -5.92
N THR A 7 4.15 -6.00 -4.63
CA THR A 7 3.69 -4.70 -4.12
C THR A 7 4.64 -3.59 -4.54
N CYS A 8 4.11 -2.45 -4.99
CA CYS A 8 4.89 -1.23 -5.16
C CYS A 8 4.99 -0.49 -3.82
N ARG A 9 6.18 -0.14 -3.34
CA ARG A 9 6.39 0.58 -2.08
C ARG A 9 6.95 1.99 -2.26
N GLU A 10 7.12 2.41 -3.51
CA GLU A 10 7.73 3.68 -3.85
C GLU A 10 6.77 4.83 -3.58
N ILE A 11 7.19 5.75 -2.71
CA ILE A 11 6.41 6.96 -2.41
C ILE A 11 6.27 7.86 -3.64
N SER A 12 7.22 7.82 -4.57
CA SER A 12 7.18 8.57 -5.84
C SER A 12 6.01 8.16 -6.74
N GLU A 13 5.42 6.99 -6.51
CA GLU A 13 4.22 6.53 -7.21
C GLU A 13 2.93 7.11 -6.63
N LEU A 14 2.99 7.94 -5.58
CA LEU A 14 1.86 8.75 -5.11
C LEU A 14 1.85 10.12 -5.79
N LEU A 15 0.68 10.76 -5.86
CA LEU A 15 0.59 12.17 -6.25
C LEU A 15 1.26 13.07 -5.20
N PRO A 16 1.79 14.25 -5.58
CA PRO A 16 2.58 15.10 -4.68
C PRO A 16 1.91 15.41 -3.34
N THR A 17 0.60 15.64 -3.33
CA THR A 17 -0.18 15.87 -2.10
C THR A 17 -0.20 14.67 -1.16
N ALA A 18 -0.38 13.46 -1.70
CA ALA A 18 -0.32 12.23 -0.92
C ALA A 18 1.11 11.89 -0.46
N GLN A 19 2.14 12.22 -1.25
CA GLN A 19 3.51 12.11 -0.80
C GLN A 19 3.79 13.00 0.42
N ALA A 20 3.35 14.26 0.37
CA ALA A 20 3.50 15.19 1.48
C ALA A 20 2.77 14.68 2.73
N ALA A 21 1.52 14.23 2.58
CA ALA A 21 0.74 13.66 3.68
C ALA A 21 1.40 12.41 4.29
N CYS A 22 1.91 11.50 3.45
CA CYS A 22 2.61 10.29 3.92
C CYS A 22 3.89 10.64 4.70
N ARG A 23 4.68 11.62 4.25
CA ARG A 23 5.89 12.07 4.96
C ARG A 23 5.54 12.71 6.31
N LEU A 24 4.52 13.56 6.35
CA LEU A 24 4.03 14.17 7.60
C LEU A 24 3.55 13.11 8.59
N LEU A 25 2.79 12.11 8.12
CA LEU A 25 2.35 11.00 8.95
C LEU A 25 3.54 10.27 9.61
N PHE A 26 4.59 9.96 8.83
CA PHE A 26 5.77 9.24 9.35
C PHE A 26 6.54 10.11 10.34
N GLN A 27 6.62 11.41 10.11
CA GLN A 27 7.22 12.36 11.03
C GLN A 27 6.47 12.41 12.37
N GLU A 28 5.14 12.44 12.35
CA GLU A 28 4.33 12.43 13.58
C GLU A 28 4.42 11.07 14.30
N CYS A 29 4.42 9.95 13.57
CA CYS A 29 4.69 8.63 14.14
C CYS A 29 6.03 8.60 14.88
N PHE A 30 7.10 9.13 14.26
CA PHE A 30 8.42 9.19 14.87
C PHE A 30 8.43 10.01 16.16
N LYS A 31 7.78 11.19 16.16
CA LYS A 31 7.64 12.04 17.37
C LYS A 31 6.89 11.32 18.49
N ALA A 32 5.91 10.48 18.14
CA ALA A 32 5.16 9.65 19.09
C ALA A 32 5.91 8.38 19.54
N GLY A 33 7.16 8.17 19.11
CA GLY A 33 7.96 6.98 19.45
C GLY A 33 7.73 5.77 18.55
N ILE A 34 6.86 5.86 17.55
CA ILE A 34 6.58 4.77 16.59
C ILE A 34 7.59 4.87 15.44
N LYS A 35 8.72 4.17 15.58
CA LYS A 35 9.88 4.34 14.69
C LYS A 35 9.92 3.37 13.50
N ASN A 36 9.41 2.15 13.65
CA ASN A 36 9.47 1.13 12.59
C ASN A 36 8.22 1.15 11.70
N VAL A 37 7.83 2.32 11.18
CA VAL A 37 6.69 2.45 10.25
C VAL A 37 7.20 2.40 8.82
N PHE A 38 6.54 1.60 7.97
CA PHE A 38 6.90 1.49 6.56
C PHE A 38 5.69 1.34 5.65
N ILE A 39 5.88 1.70 4.38
CA ILE A 39 4.85 1.57 3.33
C ILE A 39 4.78 0.11 2.89
N THR A 40 3.58 -0.47 2.93
CA THR A 40 3.33 -1.83 2.43
C THR A 40 2.93 -1.83 0.96
N GLU A 41 2.14 -0.83 0.52
CA GLU A 41 1.79 -0.66 -0.88
C GLU A 41 1.36 0.79 -1.21
N THR A 42 1.87 1.36 -2.31
CA THR A 42 1.42 2.63 -2.91
C THR A 42 0.48 2.39 -4.10
N TYR A 43 0.93 2.63 -5.33
CA TYR A 43 0.11 2.48 -6.53
C TYR A 43 -0.18 1.01 -6.83
N ARG A 44 -1.46 0.72 -7.09
CA ARG A 44 -1.94 -0.58 -7.54
C ARG A 44 -2.68 -0.42 -8.84
N SER A 45 -2.21 -1.08 -9.90
CA SER A 45 -2.91 -1.07 -11.18
C SER A 45 -4.25 -1.80 -11.10
N GLN A 46 -5.14 -1.48 -12.05
CA GLN A 46 -6.41 -2.17 -12.18
C GLN A 46 -6.23 -3.67 -12.47
N GLU A 47 -5.19 -4.04 -13.21
CA GLU A 47 -4.83 -5.44 -13.51
C GLU A 47 -4.40 -6.18 -12.23
N ARG A 48 -3.53 -5.57 -11.41
CA ARG A 48 -3.17 -6.13 -10.11
C ARG A 48 -4.39 -6.27 -9.19
N GLN A 49 -5.28 -5.27 -9.17
CA GLN A 49 -6.50 -5.34 -8.35
C GLN A 49 -7.42 -6.49 -8.79
N LYS A 50 -7.59 -6.72 -10.11
CA LYS A 50 -8.32 -7.88 -10.63
C LYS A 50 -7.63 -9.20 -10.24
N TYR A 51 -6.31 -9.25 -10.34
CA TYR A 51 -5.50 -10.41 -9.93
C TYR A 51 -5.68 -10.74 -8.44
N LEU A 52 -5.67 -9.74 -7.55
CA LEU A 52 -5.92 -9.92 -6.12
C LEU A 52 -7.37 -10.31 -5.81
N TYR A 53 -8.34 -9.69 -6.48
CA TYR A 53 -9.76 -10.00 -6.28
C TYR A 53 -10.07 -11.47 -6.63
N ALA A 54 -9.40 -12.03 -7.64
CA ALA A 54 -9.56 -13.44 -8.01
C ALA A 54 -9.04 -14.43 -6.95
N GLN A 55 -8.15 -14.00 -6.03
CA GLN A 55 -7.60 -14.86 -4.98
C GLN A 55 -8.67 -15.24 -3.94
N GLY A 56 -8.78 -16.53 -3.63
CA GLY A 56 -9.83 -17.10 -2.79
C GLY A 56 -11.21 -17.15 -3.45
N ARG A 57 -11.31 -16.81 -4.74
CA ARG A 57 -12.53 -16.91 -5.55
C ARG A 57 -12.35 -17.85 -6.73
N ASN A 58 -11.50 -17.44 -7.69
CA ASN A 58 -11.20 -18.18 -8.91
C ASN A 58 -9.74 -18.66 -8.96
N ARG A 59 -8.94 -18.32 -7.94
CA ARG A 59 -7.57 -18.77 -7.73
C ARG A 59 -7.38 -19.17 -6.26
N PRO A 60 -6.54 -20.18 -5.94
CA PRO A 60 -6.26 -20.56 -4.57
C PRO A 60 -5.70 -19.40 -3.72
N GLY A 61 -5.91 -19.46 -2.40
CA GLY A 61 -5.42 -18.51 -1.42
C GLY A 61 -6.53 -17.83 -0.61
N GLN A 62 -6.16 -17.02 0.38
CA GLN A 62 -7.12 -16.26 1.17
C GLN A 62 -7.67 -15.06 0.38
N ILE A 63 -8.90 -14.65 0.68
CA ILE A 63 -9.48 -13.42 0.14
C ILE A 63 -8.76 -12.23 0.77
N VAL A 64 -8.05 -11.44 -0.05
CA VAL A 64 -7.26 -10.27 0.39
C VAL A 64 -7.89 -8.92 0.02
N THR A 65 -8.99 -8.94 -0.74
CA THR A 65 -9.75 -7.74 -1.09
C THR A 65 -11.19 -8.09 -1.43
N TRP A 66 -12.10 -7.14 -1.18
CA TRP A 66 -13.54 -7.26 -1.42
C TRP A 66 -14.03 -6.38 -2.58
N THR A 67 -13.16 -5.56 -3.19
CA THR A 67 -13.54 -4.62 -4.25
C THR A 67 -12.75 -4.87 -5.54
N LEU A 68 -13.36 -4.63 -6.69
CA LEU A 68 -12.66 -4.50 -7.96
C LEU A 68 -12.14 -3.07 -8.21
N ASP A 69 -12.72 -2.10 -7.51
CA ASP A 69 -12.35 -0.69 -7.58
C ASP A 69 -11.65 -0.25 -6.29
N SER A 70 -10.32 -0.16 -6.34
CA SER A 70 -9.48 0.22 -5.21
C SER A 70 -8.94 1.62 -5.38
N ASN A 71 -8.97 2.41 -4.31
CA ASN A 71 -8.39 3.76 -4.27
C ASN A 71 -6.88 3.77 -4.52
N HIS A 72 -6.17 2.64 -4.35
CA HIS A 72 -4.76 2.57 -4.74
C HIS A 72 -4.53 2.87 -6.23
N LYS A 73 -5.54 2.74 -7.10
CA LYS A 73 -5.44 3.12 -8.52
C LYS A 73 -5.32 4.64 -8.73
N SER A 74 -5.76 5.46 -7.76
CA SER A 74 -5.76 6.91 -7.88
C SER A 74 -4.44 7.57 -7.51
N ARG A 75 -3.48 6.79 -6.95
CA ARG A 75 -2.21 7.30 -6.42
C ARG A 75 -2.38 8.28 -5.23
N LEU A 76 -3.56 8.27 -4.60
CA LEU A 76 -3.86 9.05 -3.39
C LEU A 76 -4.00 8.18 -2.13
N ALA A 77 -3.89 6.86 -2.27
CA ALA A 77 -3.96 5.91 -1.16
C ALA A 77 -2.64 5.16 -1.01
N TRP A 78 -2.27 4.88 0.24
CA TRP A 78 -1.13 4.05 0.60
C TRP A 78 -1.47 3.19 1.81
N GLY A 79 -0.91 1.98 1.86
CA GLY A 79 -0.95 1.11 3.02
C GLY A 79 0.33 1.27 3.85
N ILE A 80 0.21 1.16 5.16
CA ILE A 80 1.34 1.17 6.09
C ILE A 80 1.26 0.00 7.05
N ALA A 81 2.39 -0.38 7.62
CA ALA A 81 2.47 -1.29 8.75
C ALA A 81 3.56 -0.80 9.71
N VAL A 82 3.48 -1.31 10.95
CA VAL A 82 4.53 -1.12 11.95
C VAL A 82 5.22 -2.45 12.13
N GLY A 83 6.54 -2.47 11.94
CA GLY A 83 7.37 -3.63 12.24
C GLY A 83 7.64 -3.76 13.74
N PRO A 84 8.21 -4.90 14.19
CA PRO A 84 8.65 -5.05 15.56
C PRO A 84 9.67 -3.97 15.93
N GLU A 85 9.83 -3.68 17.22
CA GLU A 85 10.87 -2.76 17.66
C GLU A 85 12.24 -3.32 17.26
N ASN A 86 13.08 -2.47 16.66
CA ASN A 86 14.46 -2.83 16.43
C ASN A 86 15.18 -2.71 17.78
N ASN A 87 15.55 -3.85 18.38
CA ASN A 87 16.46 -3.90 19.53
C ASN A 87 17.79 -3.21 19.22
#